data_AF-A0A930TN31-F1
#
_entry.id   AF-A0A930TN31-F1
#
_cell.length_a   1.000
_cell.length_b   1.000
_cell.length_c   1.000
_cell.angle_alpha   90.00
_cell.angle_beta   90.00
_cell.angle_gamma   90.00
#
_symmetry.space_group_name_H-M   'P 1'
#
loop_
_entity.id
_entity.type
_entity.pdbx_description
1 polymer ?
#
loop_
_entity_poly.entity_id
_entity_poly.type
_entity_poly.pdbx_seq_one_letter_code
_entity_poly.pdbx_strand_id
1 'polypeptide(L)'
;MLSAGQDKVLQIIRQAQANANLHGVKWQGSFREVDGRVQGALHPADAFPQEIVWESLPKGIHIDTVRSSLYQKNGVYRVQFDHQGNTSGQLGRLTLMGKEQNRLRTCVMTSTILGTVRVDREVKAKDKGCSPTKMPK
;
A
#
# COMPACT_ATOMS: atom_id res chain seq x y z
N MET A 1 6.61 14.41 2.01
CA MET A 1 7.25 13.09 2.31
C MET A 1 6.21 11.99 2.45
N LEU A 2 5.20 12.15 3.31
CA LEU A 2 4.14 11.15 3.47
C LEU A 2 3.27 10.99 2.20
N SER A 3 3.03 12.05 1.43
CA SER A 3 2.34 12.00 0.13
C SER A 3 3.10 11.11 -0.87
N ALA A 4 4.39 11.34 -1.06
CA ALA A 4 5.22 10.53 -1.96
C ALA A 4 5.27 9.04 -1.53
N GLY A 5 5.28 8.75 -0.23
CA GLY A 5 5.16 7.38 0.28
C GLY A 5 3.81 6.75 -0.04
N GLN A 6 2.71 7.50 0.12
CA GLN A 6 1.37 7.06 -0.30
C GLN A 6 1.30 6.78 -1.79
N ASP A 7 1.79 7.71 -2.61
CA ASP A 7 1.75 7.60 -4.07
C ASP A 7 2.48 6.34 -4.52
N LYS A 8 3.63 6.04 -3.90
CA LYS A 8 4.38 4.81 -4.20
C LYS A 8 3.64 3.55 -3.76
N VAL A 9 3.02 3.52 -2.58
CA VAL A 9 2.17 2.39 -2.15
C VAL A 9 1.00 2.20 -3.11
N LEU A 10 0.27 3.27 -3.43
CA LEU A 10 -0.87 3.22 -4.35
C LEU A 10 -0.44 2.74 -5.74
N GLN A 11 0.69 3.21 -6.23
CA GLN A 11 1.29 2.77 -7.49
C GLN A 11 1.56 1.26 -7.47
N ILE A 12 2.22 0.74 -6.44
CA ILE A 12 2.52 -0.70 -6.31
C ILE A 12 1.24 -1.53 -6.31
N ILE A 13 0.22 -1.11 -5.55
CA ILE A 13 -1.05 -1.84 -5.48
C ILE A 13 -1.76 -1.84 -6.85
N ARG A 14 -1.83 -0.67 -7.52
CA ARG A 14 -2.44 -0.57 -8.86
C ARG A 14 -1.69 -1.38 -9.91
N GLN A 15 -0.36 -1.38 -9.86
CA GLN A 15 0.46 -2.17 -10.76
C GLN A 15 0.29 -3.68 -10.49
N ALA A 16 0.14 -4.10 -9.23
CA ALA A 16 -0.15 -5.49 -8.91
C ALA A 16 -1.48 -5.93 -9.51
N GLN A 17 -2.52 -5.11 -9.39
CA GLN A 17 -3.81 -5.37 -10.02
C GLN A 17 -3.72 -5.42 -11.55
N ALA A 18 -3.07 -4.44 -12.16
CA ALA A 18 -2.89 -4.37 -13.61
C ALA A 18 -2.10 -5.57 -14.15
N ASN A 19 -1.03 -5.97 -13.47
CA ASN A 19 -0.21 -7.12 -13.86
C ASN A 19 -0.98 -8.44 -13.68
N ALA A 20 -1.84 -8.56 -12.66
CA ALA A 20 -2.70 -9.72 -12.52
C ALA A 20 -3.63 -9.90 -13.73
N ASN A 21 -4.25 -8.80 -14.17
CA ASN A 21 -5.07 -8.78 -15.38
C ASN A 21 -4.25 -9.07 -16.65
N LEU A 22 -3.07 -8.48 -16.77
CA LEU A 22 -2.24 -8.57 -17.97
C LEU A 22 -1.64 -9.97 -18.17
N HIS A 23 -1.18 -10.60 -17.09
CA HIS A 23 -0.44 -11.85 -17.16
C HIS A 23 -1.28 -13.09 -16.85
N GLY A 24 -2.54 -12.93 -16.40
CA GLY A 24 -3.43 -14.05 -16.11
C GLY A 24 -3.02 -14.89 -14.89
N VAL A 25 -2.12 -14.38 -14.04
CA VAL A 25 -1.65 -15.04 -12.81
C VAL A 25 -1.85 -14.12 -11.61
N LYS A 26 -1.73 -14.67 -10.39
CA LYS A 26 -1.84 -13.85 -9.17
C LYS A 26 -0.64 -12.94 -9.04
N TRP A 27 -0.88 -11.65 -8.85
CA TRP A 27 0.15 -10.65 -8.54
C TRP A 27 -0.11 -10.00 -7.21
N GLN A 28 0.96 -9.54 -6.55
CA GLN A 28 0.86 -8.95 -5.23
C GLN A 28 1.74 -7.72 -5.04
N GLY A 29 1.21 -6.80 -4.23
CA GLY A 29 1.98 -5.72 -3.63
C GLY A 29 2.35 -6.10 -2.21
N SER A 30 3.64 -6.05 -1.89
CA SER A 30 4.20 -6.40 -0.58
C SER A 30 4.83 -5.18 0.07
N PHE A 31 4.64 -5.00 1.38
CA PHE A 31 5.14 -3.86 2.14
C PHE A 31 5.74 -4.33 3.46
N ARG A 32 6.90 -3.81 3.81
CA ARG A 32 7.57 -4.11 5.08
C ARG A 32 8.33 -2.89 5.59
N GLU A 33 8.72 -2.92 6.86
CA GLU A 33 9.64 -1.95 7.43
C GLU A 33 10.88 -2.70 7.91
N VAL A 34 12.05 -2.30 7.40
CA VAL A 34 13.36 -2.89 7.73
C VAL A 34 14.32 -1.74 7.99
N ASP A 35 15.06 -1.81 9.09
CA ASP A 35 16.04 -0.79 9.51
C ASP A 35 15.45 0.65 9.53
N GLY A 36 14.20 0.77 10.00
CA GLY A 36 13.49 2.06 10.07
C GLY A 36 13.12 2.64 8.70
N ARG A 37 13.14 1.82 7.64
CA ARG A 37 12.78 2.22 6.27
C ARG A 37 11.67 1.34 5.73
N VAL A 38 10.58 1.97 5.34
CA VAL A 38 9.50 1.29 4.62
C VAL A 38 9.97 0.92 3.22
N GLN A 39 9.72 -0.33 2.84
CA GLN A 39 10.01 -0.88 1.54
C GLN A 39 8.72 -1.45 0.93
N GLY A 40 8.62 -1.37 -0.40
CA GLY A 40 7.55 -1.96 -1.19
C GLY A 40 8.12 -2.85 -2.29
N ALA A 41 7.37 -3.87 -2.68
CA ALA A 41 7.70 -4.74 -3.79
C ALA A 41 6.45 -5.11 -4.60
N LEU A 42 6.64 -5.29 -5.91
CA LEU A 42 5.63 -5.71 -6.87
C LEU A 42 6.11 -7.02 -7.52
N HIS A 43 5.35 -8.10 -7.40
CA HIS A 43 5.78 -9.40 -7.93
C HIS A 43 4.63 -10.42 -8.06
N PRO A 44 4.81 -11.53 -8.80
CA PRO A 44 3.91 -12.68 -8.78
C PRO A 44 3.74 -13.26 -7.37
N ALA A 45 2.55 -13.76 -7.03
CA ALA A 45 2.24 -14.23 -5.68
C ALA A 45 3.03 -15.49 -5.25
N ASP A 46 3.58 -16.22 -6.22
CA ASP A 46 4.39 -17.43 -6.10
C ASP A 46 5.89 -17.19 -6.31
N ALA A 47 6.32 -15.93 -6.52
CA ALA A 47 7.72 -15.59 -6.71
C ALA A 47 8.59 -16.08 -5.53
N PHE A 48 9.79 -16.58 -5.85
CA PHE A 48 10.73 -17.00 -4.82
C PHE A 48 11.24 -15.79 -4.03
N PRO A 49 11.50 -15.91 -2.71
CA PRO A 49 11.94 -14.77 -1.89
C PRO A 49 13.17 -14.02 -2.42
N GLN A 50 14.06 -14.72 -3.13
CA GLN A 50 15.29 -14.19 -3.72
C GLN A 50 15.03 -13.32 -4.97
N GLU A 51 13.89 -13.51 -5.64
CA GLU A 51 13.49 -12.78 -6.84
C GLU A 51 12.73 -11.49 -6.51
N ILE A 52 12.32 -11.32 -5.25
CA ILE A 52 11.54 -10.16 -4.82
C ILE A 52 12.47 -8.94 -4.74
N VAL A 53 12.30 -8.03 -5.69
CA VAL A 53 12.98 -6.73 -5.71
C VAL A 53 12.27 -5.76 -4.78
N TRP A 54 12.94 -5.38 -3.71
CA TRP A 54 12.44 -4.41 -2.73
C TRP A 54 12.92 -3.00 -3.04
N GLU A 55 11.98 -2.08 -3.15
CA GLU A 55 12.26 -0.65 -3.33
C GLU A 55 11.99 0.10 -2.05
N SER A 56 12.95 0.93 -1.65
CA SER A 56 12.79 1.80 -0.49
C SER A 56 11.87 2.98 -0.80
N LEU A 57 10.88 3.20 0.05
CA LEU A 57 10.05 4.40 0.00
C LEU A 57 10.81 5.62 0.57
N PRO A 58 10.28 6.85 0.40
CA PRO A 58 10.84 8.05 1.00
C PRO A 58 11.05 7.91 2.52
N LYS A 59 12.13 8.52 3.04
CA LYS A 59 12.45 8.50 4.48
C LYS A 59 11.38 9.23 5.31
N GLY A 60 11.33 8.93 6.61
CA GLY A 60 10.44 9.60 7.57
C GLY A 60 8.99 9.15 7.50
N ILE A 61 8.74 7.99 6.88
CA ILE A 61 7.46 7.29 6.90
C ILE A 61 7.64 5.96 7.63
N HIS A 62 6.59 5.51 8.32
CA HIS A 62 6.54 4.27 9.08
C HIS A 62 5.22 3.57 8.81
N ILE A 63 5.20 2.24 8.93
CA ILE A 63 3.94 1.49 8.94
C ILE A 63 3.37 1.54 10.36
N ASP A 64 2.13 1.99 10.48
CA ASP A 64 1.40 1.91 11.74
C ASP A 64 0.87 0.50 11.92
N THR A 65 1.59 -0.32 12.69
CA THR A 65 1.23 -1.71 12.93
C THR A 65 -0.04 -1.87 13.76
N VAL A 66 -0.42 -0.86 14.54
CA VAL A 66 -1.63 -0.88 15.39
C VAL A 66 -2.88 -0.58 14.56
N ARG A 67 -2.80 0.37 13.62
CA ARG A 67 -3.93 0.76 12.76
C ARG A 67 -3.99 -0.01 11.44
N SER A 68 -2.93 -0.70 11.05
CA SER A 68 -2.94 -1.56 9.86
C SER A 68 -3.65 -2.88 10.13
N SER A 69 -4.56 -3.25 9.23
CA SER A 69 -5.28 -4.53 9.24
C SER A 69 -5.09 -5.33 7.94
N LEU A 70 -4.24 -4.84 7.03
CA LEU A 70 -3.89 -5.58 5.83
C LEU A 70 -3.25 -6.92 6.21
N TYR A 71 -3.55 -7.98 5.46
CA TYR A 71 -3.03 -9.31 5.76
C TYR A 71 -1.49 -9.28 5.87
N GLN A 72 -0.96 -9.83 6.96
CA GLN A 72 0.47 -9.87 7.23
C GLN A 72 0.95 -11.31 7.38
N LYS A 73 2.10 -11.62 6.77
CA LYS A 73 2.80 -12.88 6.96
C LYS A 73 4.31 -12.61 7.10
N ASN A 74 4.93 -13.16 8.14
CA ASN A 74 6.37 -13.00 8.39
C ASN A 74 6.85 -11.54 8.38
N GLY A 75 6.07 -10.64 9.00
CA GLY A 75 6.41 -9.21 9.05
C GLY A 75 6.07 -8.42 7.78
N VAL A 76 5.62 -9.07 6.71
CA VAL A 76 5.30 -8.43 5.42
C VAL A 76 3.78 -8.28 5.28
N TYR A 77 3.31 -7.05 5.15
CA TYR A 77 1.95 -6.73 4.75
C TYR A 77 1.78 -6.97 3.25
N ARG A 78 0.67 -7.56 2.83
CA ARG A 78 0.45 -7.82 1.40
C ARG A 78 -1.01 -7.69 0.99
N VAL A 79 -1.20 -7.33 -0.28
CA VAL A 79 -2.46 -7.44 -1.00
C VAL A 79 -2.22 -8.25 -2.26
N GLN A 80 -3.07 -9.24 -2.50
CA GLN A 80 -3.02 -10.12 -3.66
C GLN A 80 -4.22 -9.88 -4.57
N PHE A 81 -3.98 -9.83 -5.87
CA PHE A 81 -5.00 -9.77 -6.90
C PHE A 81 -4.99 -11.07 -7.71
N ASP A 82 -6.17 -11.58 -8.03
CA ASP A 82 -6.32 -12.70 -8.96
C ASP A 82 -6.28 -12.22 -10.42
N HIS A 83 -6.32 -13.16 -11.36
CA HIS A 83 -6.25 -12.90 -12.80
C HIS A 83 -7.39 -12.05 -13.36
N GLN A 84 -8.45 -11.81 -12.57
CA GLN A 84 -9.57 -10.92 -12.92
C GLN A 84 -9.42 -9.54 -12.27
N GLY A 85 -8.33 -9.31 -11.53
CA GLY A 85 -8.05 -8.06 -10.83
C GLY A 85 -8.86 -7.90 -9.55
N ASN A 86 -9.48 -8.98 -9.07
CA ASN A 86 -10.20 -9.01 -7.81
C ASN A 86 -9.23 -9.32 -6.67
N THR A 87 -9.48 -8.77 -5.50
CA THR A 87 -8.69 -9.09 -4.31
C THR A 87 -8.89 -10.56 -3.93
N SER A 88 -7.82 -11.33 -3.77
CA SER A 88 -7.84 -12.75 -3.38
C SER A 88 -8.16 -12.93 -1.88
N GLY A 89 -9.30 -12.40 -1.41
CA GLY A 89 -9.77 -12.48 -0.02
C GLY A 89 -9.03 -11.61 1.00
N GLN A 90 -7.97 -10.90 0.59
CA GLN A 90 -7.11 -10.10 1.45
C GLN A 90 -7.57 -8.63 1.50
N LEU A 91 -8.73 -8.42 2.11
CA LEU A 91 -9.20 -7.08 2.45
C LEU A 91 -8.44 -6.57 3.66
N GLY A 92 -8.23 -5.26 3.72
CA GLY A 92 -7.65 -4.65 4.90
C GLY A 92 -7.05 -3.29 4.62
N ARG A 93 -6.50 -2.73 5.69
CA ARG A 93 -5.97 -1.38 5.74
C ARG A 93 -4.46 -1.38 5.92
N LEU A 94 -3.72 -0.72 5.04
CA LEU A 94 -2.33 -0.36 5.32
C LEU A 94 -2.31 1.10 5.76
N THR A 95 -1.82 1.34 6.97
CA THR A 95 -1.73 2.68 7.54
C THR A 95 -0.28 3.13 7.55
N LEU A 96 0.00 4.23 6.84
CA LEU A 96 1.30 4.90 6.88
C LEU A 96 1.24 6.10 7.81
N MET A 97 2.27 6.24 8.65
CA MET A 97 2.53 7.42 9.47
C MET A 97 3.73 8.18 8.92
N GLY A 98 3.71 9.49 9.05
CA GLY A 98 4.88 10.33 8.85
C GLY A 98 4.91 11.50 9.81
N LYS A 99 6.10 12.00 10.12
CA LYS A 99 6.29 13.22 10.92
C LYS A 99 6.57 14.38 9.97
N GLU A 100 5.61 15.28 9.82
CA GLU A 100 5.76 16.48 9.01
C GLU A 100 5.49 17.70 9.90
N GLN A 101 6.48 18.59 10.04
CA GLN A 101 6.37 19.81 10.85
C GLN A 101 5.83 19.55 12.27
N ASN A 102 6.36 18.52 12.94
CA ASN A 102 5.97 18.12 14.31
C ASN A 102 4.52 17.61 14.48
N ARG A 103 3.79 17.34 13.38
CA ARG A 103 2.48 16.68 13.40
C ARG A 103 2.57 15.26 12.83
N LEU A 104 1.99 14.29 13.55
CA LEU A 104 1.76 12.94 13.04
C LEU A 104 0.65 13.00 11.99
N ARG A 105 0.96 12.60 10.76
CA ARG A 105 -0.04 12.42 9.69
C ARG A 105 -0.25 10.94 9.43
N THR A 106 -1.51 10.52 9.34
CA THR A 106 -1.92 9.14 9.11
C THR A 106 -2.61 9.03 7.76
N CYS A 107 -2.18 8.10 6.90
CA CYS A 107 -2.82 7.83 5.61
C CYS A 107 -3.17 6.35 5.51
N VAL A 108 -4.41 6.11 5.09
CA VAL A 108 -5.10 4.83 5.15
C VAL A 108 -5.32 4.35 3.73
N MET A 109 -4.69 3.22 3.38
CA MET A 109 -4.94 2.53 2.12
C MET A 109 -5.84 1.34 2.41
N THR A 110 -7.07 1.36 1.91
CA THR A 110 -8.05 0.29 2.12
C THR A 110 -8.26 -0.48 0.82
N SER A 111 -7.97 -1.79 0.84
CA SER A 111 -8.33 -2.69 -0.26
C SER A 111 -9.77 -3.17 -0.04
N THR A 112 -10.66 -2.91 -1.00
CA THR A 112 -12.08 -3.31 -0.93
C THR A 112 -12.45 -4.37 -1.98
N ILE A 113 -13.56 -5.06 -1.74
CA ILE A 113 -14.03 -6.34 -2.33
C ILE A 113 -14.05 -6.40 -3.87
N LEU A 114 -13.95 -5.27 -4.57
CA LEU A 114 -14.03 -5.20 -6.04
C LEU A 114 -12.74 -4.68 -6.68
N GLY A 115 -11.58 -4.89 -6.06
CA GLY A 115 -10.30 -4.39 -6.58
C GLY A 115 -10.20 -2.86 -6.57
N THR A 116 -11.11 -2.18 -5.89
CA THR A 116 -11.07 -0.73 -5.70
C THR A 116 -10.19 -0.41 -4.51
N VAL A 117 -9.06 0.23 -4.80
CA VAL A 117 -8.14 0.78 -3.79
C VAL A 117 -8.68 2.14 -3.38
N ARG A 118 -9.04 2.30 -2.10
CA ARG A 118 -9.45 3.59 -1.54
C ARG A 118 -8.33 4.15 -0.69
N VAL A 119 -8.06 5.44 -0.89
CA VAL A 119 -7.13 6.21 -0.06
C VAL A 119 -7.97 7.11 0.84
N ASP A 120 -7.83 6.95 2.15
CA ASP A 120 -8.49 7.76 3.16
C ASP A 120 -7.45 8.39 4.11
N ARG A 121 -7.85 9.41 4.86
CA ARG A 121 -6.98 10.18 5.76
C ARG A 121 -7.63 10.40 7.10
N GLU A 122 -6.93 9.99 8.14
CA GLU A 122 -7.30 10.31 9.51
C GLU A 122 -6.45 11.49 9.98
N VAL A 123 -7.04 12.69 9.99
CA VAL A 123 -6.41 13.91 10.51
C VAL A 123 -7.06 14.23 11.85
N LYS A 124 -6.35 14.04 12.98
CA LYS A 124 -6.82 14.62 14.24
C LYS A 124 -6.74 16.15 14.13
N ALA A 125 -7.93 16.77 14.12
CA ALA A 125 -8.26 18.20 14.21
C ALA A 125 -7.52 19.17 13.26
N LYS A 126 -8.27 19.61 12.23
CA LYS A 126 -8.08 20.83 11.41
C LYS A 126 -6.73 20.98 10.68
N ASP A 127 -6.66 20.49 9.44
CA ASP A 127 -6.04 21.21 8.31
C ASP A 127 -6.16 20.40 7.01
N LYS A 128 -6.51 21.07 5.90
CA LYS A 128 -6.83 20.46 4.60
C LYS A 128 -5.57 20.05 3.81
N GLY A 129 -5.63 18.88 3.18
CA GLY A 129 -4.77 18.49 2.04
C GLY A 129 -3.92 17.26 2.34
N CYS A 130 -3.91 16.14 1.60
CA CYS A 130 -4.35 15.67 0.29
C CYS A 130 -5.77 15.96 -0.15
N SER A 131 -5.82 16.38 -1.39
CA SER A 131 -6.99 16.21 -2.23
C SER A 131 -6.89 14.85 -2.92
N PRO A 132 -7.99 14.09 -3.05
CA PRO A 132 -8.14 13.23 -4.21
C PRO A 132 -8.15 14.15 -5.43
N THR A 133 -7.19 14.02 -6.33
CA THR A 133 -7.34 14.64 -7.64
C THR A 133 -8.58 14.02 -8.26
N LYS A 134 -9.56 14.87 -8.60
CA LYS A 134 -10.85 14.51 -9.18
C LYS A 134 -10.67 13.44 -10.25
N MET A 135 -11.41 12.32 -10.13
CA MET A 135 -11.63 11.42 -11.26
C MET A 135 -12.44 12.18 -12.32
N PRO A 136 -11.98 12.28 -13.57
CA PRO A 136 -12.87 12.62 -14.67
C PRO A 136 -13.93 11.52 -14.80
N LYS A 137 -15.16 11.94 -15.11
CA LYS A 137 -16.33 11.07 -15.38
C LYS A 137 -16.09 10.23 -16.62
#